data_AF-A0A386PQP4-F1
#
_entry.id   AF-A0A386PQP4-F1
#
_cell.length_a   1.000
_cell.length_b   1.000
_cell.length_c   1.000
_cell.angle_alpha   90.00
_cell.angle_beta   90.00
_cell.angle_gamma   90.00
#
_symmetry.space_group_name_H-M   'P 1'
#
loop_
_entity.id
_entity.type
_entity.pdbx_description
1 polymer ?
#
loop_
_entity_poly.entity_id
_entity_poly.type
_entity_poly.pdbx_seq_one_letter_code
_entity_poly.pdbx_strand_id
1 'polypeptide(L)'
;MSKADKTNKSVATLNDAGKKTSLVNSNTKPNLKQHKSISLDEYSQYMRYKKQQQQTNNKNSTQSPTVSINERIARELKANKTKVSAERSLLAQANKINEIDNLSKSYLSAHFNKETLLDKGYSLADIMLAQKKELIRKYVPSEQILAISKTSNIEHVGGEVLEQLVALAKVNIKRRDATSRLASGARIGKKGNLIEFKEQLSLNNPNFRPRNFSEFYEGIANTHKERRLLFYKNKMLAQRRA
;
A
#
# COMPACT_ATOMS: atom_id res chain seq x y z
N MET A 1 40.41 48.71 -8.32
CA MET A 1 39.81 47.58 -9.05
C MET A 1 38.60 47.15 -8.22
N SER A 2 37.32 47.17 -8.60
CA SER A 2 36.54 47.24 -9.85
C SER A 2 35.14 47.75 -9.40
N LYS A 3 34.53 48.82 -9.95
CA LYS A 3 33.50 48.82 -11.02
C LYS A 3 32.70 47.49 -11.06
N ALA A 4 31.37 47.40 -11.05
CA ALA A 4 30.28 48.20 -11.61
C ALA A 4 28.97 47.53 -11.07
N ASP A 5 27.91 48.22 -10.66
CA ASP A 5 26.94 49.03 -11.43
C ASP A 5 25.69 48.22 -11.85
N LYS A 6 24.51 48.80 -11.58
CA LYS A 6 23.21 48.64 -12.27
C LYS A 6 22.38 47.37 -12.02
N THR A 7 21.05 47.39 -11.89
CA THR A 7 20.05 48.40 -12.30
C THR A 7 18.72 48.15 -11.61
N ASN A 8 18.16 49.22 -11.05
CA ASN A 8 16.73 49.39 -10.79
C ASN A 8 16.11 49.95 -12.10
N LYS A 9 15.06 49.30 -12.64
CA LYS A 9 14.25 49.86 -13.74
C LYS A 9 12.85 50.17 -13.22
N SER A 10 12.66 51.41 -12.78
CA SER A 10 11.35 52.03 -12.64
C SER A 10 11.05 52.81 -13.91
N VAL A 11 10.14 52.27 -14.72
CA VAL A 11 9.54 53.00 -15.85
C VAL A 11 8.46 53.90 -15.28
N ALA A 12 8.62 55.21 -15.46
CA ALA A 12 7.56 56.18 -15.24
C ALA A 12 6.70 56.30 -16.50
N THR A 13 5.39 56.21 -16.35
CA THR A 13 4.44 56.76 -17.32
C THR A 13 3.70 57.91 -16.68
N LEU A 14 3.75 59.01 -17.42
CA LEU A 14 3.20 60.34 -17.19
C LEU A 14 1.68 60.35 -17.06
N ASN A 15 1.18 61.37 -16.36
CA ASN A 15 0.05 62.24 -16.71
C ASN A 15 0.24 63.47 -15.80
N ASP A 16 0.94 64.51 -16.26
CA ASP A 16 0.41 65.69 -16.94
C ASP A 16 -0.79 66.35 -16.24
N ALA A 17 -0.53 67.44 -15.51
CA ALA A 17 -1.13 68.76 -15.76
C ALA A 17 -0.93 69.70 -14.54
N GLY A 18 -0.04 70.68 -14.71
CA GLY A 18 -0.21 72.05 -14.20
C GLY A 18 -0.06 72.33 -12.71
N LYS A 19 1.09 72.92 -12.31
CA LYS A 19 1.25 74.38 -12.07
C LYS A 19 2.43 74.63 -11.10
N LYS A 20 3.29 75.57 -11.50
CA LYS A 20 4.55 75.97 -10.86
C LYS A 20 4.34 76.54 -9.45
N THR A 21 5.21 76.18 -8.50
CA THR A 21 5.57 77.04 -7.38
C THR A 21 7.09 77.12 -7.27
N SER A 22 7.63 78.30 -7.52
CA SER A 22 9.02 78.69 -7.31
C SER A 22 9.30 78.92 -5.82
N LEU A 23 10.41 78.34 -5.38
CA LEU A 23 11.39 78.76 -4.37
C LEU A 23 10.95 79.74 -3.27
N VAL A 24 11.12 79.35 -2.00
CA VAL A 24 12.11 79.99 -1.10
C VAL A 24 12.72 78.93 -0.19
N ASN A 25 14.05 78.93 -0.14
CA ASN A 25 14.91 78.10 0.67
C ASN A 25 15.32 78.90 1.91
N SER A 26 15.22 78.34 3.11
CA SER A 26 16.09 78.73 4.22
C SER A 26 16.30 77.55 5.18
N ASN A 27 17.57 77.15 5.26
CA ASN A 27 18.11 76.12 6.14
C ASN A 27 17.89 76.45 7.62
N THR A 28 17.65 75.43 8.46
CA THR A 28 18.49 75.10 9.64
C THR A 28 18.04 73.78 10.29
N LYS A 29 19.03 72.94 10.65
CA LYS A 29 18.99 71.57 11.24
C LYS A 29 18.45 71.57 12.69
N PRO A 30 18.33 70.43 13.42
CA PRO A 30 18.12 69.02 13.05
C PRO A 30 16.82 68.42 13.65
N ASN A 31 16.38 67.30 13.08
CA ASN A 31 15.22 66.50 13.47
C ASN A 31 15.37 65.90 14.89
N LEU A 32 14.83 66.58 15.91
CA LEU A 32 14.48 65.93 17.18
C LEU A 32 13.18 65.15 16.95
N LYS A 33 13.27 63.83 16.98
CA LYS A 33 12.09 62.95 17.03
C LYS A 33 11.22 63.39 18.20
N GLN A 34 10.12 64.08 17.90
CA GLN A 34 9.11 64.41 18.90
C GLN A 34 8.53 63.10 19.43
N HIS A 35 9.01 62.65 20.58
CA HIS A 35 8.35 61.60 21.34
C HIS A 35 7.03 62.19 21.85
N LYS A 36 5.93 61.84 21.19
CA LYS A 36 4.58 62.10 21.70
C LYS A 36 4.38 61.18 22.91
N SER A 37 4.59 61.72 24.11
CA SER A 37 4.22 61.06 25.36
C SER A 37 2.72 61.25 25.58
N ILE A 38 1.98 60.15 25.58
CA ILE A 38 0.56 60.14 25.97
C ILE A 38 0.45 59.91 27.48
N SER A 39 -0.54 60.53 28.11
CA SER A 39 -0.84 60.28 29.52
C SER A 39 -1.31 58.83 29.72
N LEU A 40 -1.09 58.27 30.92
CA LEU A 40 -1.57 56.93 31.28
C LEU A 40 -3.11 56.84 31.12
N ASP A 41 -3.81 57.93 31.42
CA ASP A 41 -5.25 58.03 31.23
C ASP A 41 -5.64 58.02 29.75
N GLU A 42 -4.95 58.76 28.88
CA GLU A 42 -5.18 58.73 27.43
C GLU A 42 -4.93 57.34 26.84
N TYR A 43 -3.86 56.66 27.28
CA TYR A 43 -3.58 55.30 26.86
C TYR A 43 -4.69 54.35 27.30
N SER A 44 -5.16 54.47 28.54
CA SER A 44 -6.24 53.64 29.05
C SER A 44 -7.56 53.88 28.31
N GLN A 45 -7.88 55.13 27.97
CA GLN A 45 -9.04 55.48 27.16
C GLN A 45 -8.92 54.93 25.74
N TYR A 46 -7.74 55.04 25.11
CA TYR A 46 -7.47 54.46 23.82
C TYR A 46 -7.62 52.93 23.82
N MET A 47 -7.12 52.25 24.85
CA MET A 47 -7.26 50.80 25.01
C MET A 47 -8.72 50.38 25.21
N ARG A 48 -9.51 51.16 25.96
CA ARG A 48 -10.96 50.95 26.11
C ARG A 48 -11.69 51.16 24.78
N TYR A 49 -11.34 52.20 24.03
CA TYR A 49 -11.91 52.49 22.70
C TYR A 49 -11.59 51.38 21.69
N LYS A 50 -10.33 50.91 21.62
CA LYS A 50 -9.92 49.78 20.78
C LYS A 50 -10.70 48.50 21.12
N LYS A 51 -10.92 48.24 22.41
CA LYS A 51 -11.68 47.09 22.90
C LYS A 51 -13.17 47.21 22.56
N GLN A 52 -13.73 48.42 22.61
CA GLN A 52 -15.12 48.69 22.19
C GLN A 52 -15.31 48.53 20.69
N GLN A 53 -14.36 49.01 19.86
CA GLN A 53 -14.39 48.83 18.40
C GLN A 53 -14.36 47.35 17.97
N GLN A 54 -13.62 46.51 18.70
CA GLN A 54 -13.63 45.06 18.46
C GLN A 54 -14.96 44.41 18.87
N GLN A 55 -15.65 44.94 19.88
CA GLN A 55 -16.94 44.44 20.31
C GLN A 55 -18.11 44.94 19.45
N THR A 56 -18.06 46.15 18.91
CA THR A 56 -19.08 46.68 18.00
C THR A 56 -19.00 46.03 16.62
N ASN A 57 -17.79 45.76 16.11
CA ASN A 57 -17.60 44.95 14.90
C ASN A 57 -18.12 43.50 15.06
N ASN A 58 -18.10 42.96 16.28
CA ASN A 58 -18.66 41.63 16.58
C ASN A 58 -20.16 41.64 16.89
N LYS A 59 -20.78 42.79 17.15
CA LYS A 59 -22.23 42.90 17.47
C LYS A 59 -23.10 43.24 16.25
N ASN A 60 -22.52 43.76 15.18
CA ASN A 60 -23.24 44.02 13.92
C ASN A 60 -23.12 42.87 12.89
N SER A 61 -22.47 41.75 13.23
CA SER A 61 -22.50 40.55 12.40
C SER A 61 -23.44 39.50 12.99
N THR A 62 -24.72 39.57 12.63
CA THR A 62 -25.62 38.40 12.60
C THR A 62 -25.24 37.43 11.47
N GLN A 63 -23.95 37.39 11.11
CA GLN A 63 -23.34 36.46 10.20
C GLN A 63 -22.20 35.83 10.98
N SER A 64 -22.35 34.52 11.23
CA SER A 64 -21.27 33.60 11.54
C SER A 64 -19.94 34.07 10.93
N PRO A 65 -18.82 34.06 11.66
CA PRO A 65 -17.56 34.63 11.18
C PRO A 65 -17.32 34.07 9.78
N THR A 66 -17.40 34.94 8.77
CA THR A 66 -17.34 34.51 7.38
C THR A 66 -15.89 34.14 7.09
N VAL A 67 -15.57 32.88 7.42
CA VAL A 67 -14.40 32.14 6.98
C VAL A 67 -14.08 32.59 5.56
N SER A 68 -12.86 33.13 5.33
CA SER A 68 -12.52 33.64 4.01
C SER A 68 -12.72 32.53 2.96
N ILE A 69 -13.03 32.88 1.71
CA ILE A 69 -13.26 31.88 0.65
C ILE A 69 -12.13 30.85 0.61
N ASN A 70 -10.88 31.29 0.79
CA ASN A 70 -9.71 30.42 0.84
C ASN A 70 -9.72 29.48 2.05
N GLU A 71 -10.13 29.95 3.22
CA GLU A 71 -10.25 29.13 4.41
C GLU A 71 -11.41 28.13 4.29
N ARG A 72 -12.51 28.51 3.62
CA ARG A 72 -13.64 27.63 3.33
C ARG A 72 -13.22 26.52 2.37
N ILE A 73 -12.55 26.87 1.28
CA ILE A 73 -11.99 25.93 0.30
C ILE A 73 -10.98 25.00 0.99
N ALA A 74 -10.06 25.53 1.81
CA ALA A 74 -9.09 24.71 2.53
C ALA A 74 -9.75 23.70 3.48
N ARG A 75 -10.81 24.11 4.19
CA ARG A 75 -11.59 23.25 5.08
C ARG A 75 -12.33 22.18 4.32
N GLU A 76 -12.95 22.53 3.19
CA GLU A 76 -13.66 21.59 2.31
C GLU A 76 -12.71 20.57 1.68
N LEU A 77 -11.55 21.02 1.17
CA LEU A 77 -10.51 20.14 0.65
C LEU A 77 -9.98 19.19 1.72
N LYS A 78 -9.79 19.67 2.96
CA LYS A 78 -9.37 18.81 4.08
C LYS A 78 -10.44 17.77 4.40
N ALA A 79 -11.71 18.18 4.50
CA ALA A 79 -12.83 17.29 4.78
C ALA A 79 -13.03 16.24 3.67
N ASN A 80 -12.91 16.64 2.40
CA ASN A 80 -12.99 15.73 1.27
C ASN A 80 -11.81 14.75 1.25
N LYS A 81 -10.59 15.20 1.52
CA LYS A 81 -9.43 14.30 1.66
C LYS A 81 -9.64 13.27 2.77
N THR A 82 -10.18 13.67 3.92
CA THR A 82 -10.46 12.73 5.03
C THR A 82 -11.56 11.72 4.66
N LYS A 83 -12.63 12.17 3.98
CA LYS A 83 -13.70 11.29 3.51
C LYS A 83 -13.18 10.25 2.51
N VAL A 84 -12.44 10.71 1.50
CA VAL A 84 -11.84 9.83 0.48
C VAL A 84 -10.86 8.84 1.11
N SER A 85 -10.07 9.27 2.10
CA SER A 85 -9.17 8.37 2.84
C SER A 85 -9.94 7.29 3.62
N ALA A 86 -11.02 7.68 4.31
CA ALA A 86 -11.87 6.76 5.05
C ALA A 86 -12.55 5.74 4.12
N GLU A 87 -13.11 6.20 3.00
CA GLU A 87 -13.71 5.34 1.99
C GLU A 87 -12.70 4.33 1.40
N ARG A 88 -11.49 4.79 1.07
CA ARG A 88 -10.41 3.91 0.61
C ARG A 88 -10.04 2.85 1.65
N SER A 89 -10.00 3.23 2.92
CA SER A 89 -9.73 2.30 4.02
C SER A 89 -10.82 1.23 4.15
N LEU A 90 -12.10 1.63 4.07
CA LEU A 90 -13.23 0.70 4.10
C LEU A 90 -13.19 -0.26 2.91
N LEU A 91 -12.93 0.24 1.70
CA LEU A 91 -12.81 -0.59 0.51
C LEU A 91 -11.65 -1.59 0.63
N ALA A 92 -10.50 -1.16 1.17
CA ALA A 92 -9.36 -2.05 1.40
C ALA A 92 -9.69 -3.16 2.41
N GLN A 93 -10.44 -2.83 3.47
CA GLN A 93 -10.90 -3.82 4.44
C GLN A 93 -11.90 -4.80 3.81
N ALA A 94 -12.86 -4.33 3.03
CA ALA A 94 -13.83 -5.19 2.33
C ALA A 94 -13.13 -6.15 1.36
N ASN A 95 -12.17 -5.66 0.58
CA ASN A 95 -11.37 -6.49 -0.32
C ASN A 95 -10.59 -7.57 0.44
N LYS A 96 -10.00 -7.20 1.60
CA LYS A 96 -9.28 -8.13 2.46
C LYS A 96 -10.20 -9.22 3.01
N ILE A 97 -11.42 -8.86 3.43
CA ILE A 97 -12.41 -9.82 3.91
C ILE A 97 -12.77 -10.82 2.81
N ASN A 98 -13.11 -10.32 1.61
CA ASN A 98 -13.47 -11.14 0.47
C ASN A 98 -12.33 -12.07 0.03
N GLU A 99 -11.09 -11.58 0.08
CA GLU A 99 -9.93 -12.41 -0.27
C GLU A 99 -9.76 -13.59 0.69
N ILE A 100 -9.88 -13.36 2.00
CA ILE A 100 -9.78 -14.44 3.00
C ILE A 100 -10.92 -15.44 2.86
N ASP A 101 -12.15 -14.97 2.61
CA ASP A 101 -13.29 -15.86 2.39
C ASP A 101 -13.08 -16.74 1.15
N ASN A 102 -12.59 -16.16 0.04
CA ASN A 102 -12.30 -16.90 -1.19
C ASN A 102 -11.17 -17.93 -1.00
N LEU A 103 -10.10 -17.56 -0.29
CA LEU A 103 -9.03 -18.48 0.06
C LEU A 103 -9.55 -19.62 0.94
N SER A 104 -10.40 -19.30 1.92
CA SER A 104 -10.96 -20.29 2.83
C SER A 104 -11.85 -21.28 2.07
N LYS A 105 -12.73 -20.80 1.20
CA LYS A 105 -13.58 -21.64 0.34
C LYS A 105 -12.79 -22.57 -0.58
N SER A 106 -11.65 -22.11 -1.08
CA SER A 106 -10.85 -22.86 -2.06
C SER A 106 -9.88 -23.86 -1.42
N TYR A 107 -9.33 -23.52 -0.24
CA TYR A 107 -8.17 -24.19 0.32
C TYR A 107 -8.40 -24.80 1.72
N LEU A 108 -9.48 -24.45 2.41
CA LEU A 108 -9.87 -25.07 3.69
C LEU A 108 -10.98 -26.10 3.52
N SER A 109 -11.24 -26.87 4.58
CA SER A 109 -12.35 -27.82 4.60
C SER A 109 -13.69 -27.09 4.76
N ALA A 110 -14.79 -27.79 4.46
CA ALA A 110 -16.15 -27.26 4.59
C ALA A 110 -16.49 -26.78 6.01
N HIS A 111 -15.78 -27.26 7.05
CA HIS A 111 -15.96 -26.81 8.44
C HIS A 111 -15.64 -25.32 8.65
N PHE A 112 -14.84 -24.72 7.76
CA PHE A 112 -14.50 -23.29 7.79
C PHE A 112 -15.35 -22.46 6.82
N ASN A 113 -16.45 -23.03 6.29
CA ASN A 113 -17.36 -22.29 5.43
C ASN A 113 -18.11 -21.22 6.22
N LYS A 114 -17.98 -19.97 5.76
CA LYS A 114 -18.57 -18.79 6.39
C LYS A 114 -20.08 -18.93 6.61
N GLU A 115 -20.85 -19.29 5.59
CA GLU A 115 -22.31 -19.33 5.68
C GLU A 115 -22.76 -20.40 6.68
N THR A 116 -22.14 -21.58 6.65
CA THR A 116 -22.46 -22.64 7.63
C THR A 116 -22.14 -22.28 9.08
N LEU A 117 -21.14 -21.41 9.30
CA LEU A 117 -20.77 -20.95 10.64
C LEU A 117 -21.64 -19.78 11.09
N LEU A 118 -22.07 -18.92 10.16
CA LEU A 118 -23.08 -17.88 10.44
C LEU A 118 -24.41 -18.50 10.84
N ASP A 119 -24.86 -19.56 10.15
CA ASP A 119 -26.09 -20.29 10.48
C ASP A 119 -26.05 -20.93 11.87
N LYS A 120 -24.84 -21.30 12.34
CA LYS A 120 -24.60 -21.81 13.70
C LYS A 120 -24.54 -20.72 14.77
N GLY A 121 -24.62 -19.45 14.38
CA GLY A 121 -24.60 -18.30 15.29
C GLY A 121 -23.20 -17.77 15.64
N TYR A 122 -22.15 -18.19 14.93
CA TYR A 122 -20.81 -17.61 15.14
C TYR A 122 -20.72 -16.20 14.57
N SER A 123 -19.97 -15.32 15.24
CA SER A 123 -19.74 -13.96 14.73
C SER A 123 -18.83 -13.98 13.50
N LEU A 124 -19.07 -13.06 12.56
CA LEU A 124 -18.21 -12.94 11.37
C LEU A 124 -16.74 -12.70 11.74
N ALA A 125 -16.48 -11.94 12.81
CA ALA A 125 -15.13 -11.66 13.29
C ALA A 125 -14.41 -12.94 13.74
N ASP A 126 -15.09 -13.80 14.50
CA ASP A 126 -14.52 -15.06 14.98
C ASP A 126 -14.30 -16.06 13.84
N ILE A 127 -15.26 -16.14 12.91
CA ILE A 127 -15.16 -16.95 11.70
C ILE A 127 -13.92 -16.54 10.91
N MET A 128 -13.76 -15.24 10.65
CA MET A 128 -12.62 -14.71 9.92
C MET A 128 -11.29 -14.96 10.65
N LEU A 129 -11.27 -14.83 11.98
CA LEU A 129 -10.08 -15.12 12.78
C LEU A 129 -9.71 -16.60 12.67
N ALA A 130 -10.68 -17.51 12.81
CA ALA A 130 -10.48 -18.94 12.68
C ALA A 130 -9.98 -19.33 11.28
N GLN A 131 -10.59 -18.77 10.23
CA GLN A 131 -10.16 -18.95 8.84
C GLN A 131 -8.70 -18.50 8.62
N LYS A 132 -8.32 -17.32 9.11
CA LYS A 132 -6.94 -16.83 9.03
C LYS A 132 -5.96 -17.77 9.73
N LYS A 133 -6.26 -18.16 10.98
CA LYS A 133 -5.41 -19.07 11.76
C LYS A 133 -5.23 -20.42 11.07
N GLU A 134 -6.30 -20.96 10.51
CA GLU A 134 -6.25 -22.25 9.82
C GLU A 134 -5.48 -22.19 8.49
N LEU A 135 -5.64 -21.10 7.71
CA LEU A 135 -4.82 -20.86 6.53
C LEU A 135 -3.33 -20.82 6.88
N ILE A 136 -2.96 -20.15 7.98
CA ILE A 136 -1.58 -20.09 8.42
C ILE A 136 -1.08 -21.49 8.80
N ARG A 137 -1.83 -22.24 9.62
CA ARG A 137 -1.45 -23.62 10.02
C ARG A 137 -1.17 -24.54 8.84
N LYS A 138 -1.98 -24.44 7.78
CA LYS A 138 -1.89 -25.35 6.63
C LYS A 138 -0.84 -24.94 5.60
N TYR A 139 -0.51 -23.65 5.51
CA TYR A 139 0.32 -23.11 4.43
C TYR A 139 1.61 -22.44 4.89
N VAL A 140 1.82 -22.20 6.19
CA VAL A 140 3.04 -21.63 6.74
C VAL A 140 3.77 -22.67 7.60
N PRO A 141 5.06 -22.95 7.34
CA PRO A 141 5.86 -23.82 8.19
C PRO A 141 5.94 -23.34 9.64
N SER A 142 5.95 -24.29 10.59
CA SER A 142 6.04 -24.03 12.04
C SER A 142 7.23 -23.16 12.43
N GLU A 143 8.36 -23.32 11.75
CA GLU A 143 9.60 -22.59 12.02
C GLU A 143 9.45 -21.10 11.67
N GLN A 144 8.73 -20.81 10.59
CA GLN A 144 8.45 -19.44 10.16
C GLN A 144 7.42 -18.77 11.08
N ILE A 145 6.42 -19.53 11.53
CA ILE A 145 5.45 -19.06 12.54
C ILE A 145 6.18 -18.69 13.83
N LEU A 146 7.08 -19.56 14.31
CA LEU A 146 7.89 -19.30 15.50
C LEU A 146 8.81 -18.08 15.31
N ALA A 147 9.46 -17.96 14.16
CA ALA A 147 10.36 -16.84 13.89
C ALA A 147 9.64 -15.48 13.86
N ILE A 148 8.44 -15.41 13.29
CA ILE A 148 7.68 -14.17 13.13
C ILE A 148 6.90 -13.82 14.40
N SER A 149 6.22 -14.81 14.99
CA SER A 149 5.34 -14.58 16.14
C SER A 149 6.01 -14.80 17.50
N LYS A 150 7.26 -15.26 17.52
CA LYS A 150 8.02 -15.68 18.71
C LYS A 150 7.37 -16.83 19.50
N THR A 151 6.30 -17.41 18.98
CA THR A 151 5.56 -18.52 19.60
C THR A 151 5.20 -19.56 18.55
N SER A 152 5.11 -20.82 18.94
CA SER A 152 4.60 -21.87 18.04
C SER A 152 3.07 -21.91 18.02
N ASN A 153 2.42 -21.38 19.06
CA ASN A 153 0.98 -21.43 19.21
C ASN A 153 0.29 -20.19 18.60
N ILE A 154 -0.37 -20.40 17.48
CA ILE A 154 -1.14 -19.39 16.74
C ILE A 154 -2.39 -18.89 17.46
N GLU A 155 -2.88 -19.60 18.48
CA GLU A 155 -4.15 -19.22 19.13
C GLU A 155 -4.11 -17.84 19.78
N HIS A 156 -2.95 -17.43 20.27
CA HIS A 156 -2.75 -16.15 20.94
C HIS A 156 -2.14 -15.08 20.01
N VAL A 157 -1.96 -15.39 18.73
CA VAL A 157 -1.38 -14.47 17.74
C VAL A 157 -2.48 -13.61 17.15
N GLY A 158 -2.37 -12.30 17.33
CA GLY A 158 -3.31 -11.30 16.81
C GLY A 158 -2.60 -10.10 16.18
N GLY A 159 -3.40 -9.11 15.79
CA GLY A 159 -2.90 -7.83 15.28
C GLY A 159 -2.04 -7.96 14.01
N GLU A 160 -1.00 -7.14 13.92
CA GLU A 160 -0.15 -7.04 12.73
C GLU A 160 0.62 -8.33 12.43
N VAL A 161 1.04 -9.06 13.46
CA VAL A 161 1.77 -10.33 13.33
C VAL A 161 0.90 -11.37 12.61
N LEU A 162 -0.38 -11.46 12.98
CA LEU A 162 -1.33 -12.34 12.30
C LEU A 162 -1.46 -11.98 10.82
N GLU A 163 -1.50 -10.69 10.51
CA GLU A 163 -1.63 -10.21 9.13
C GLU A 163 -0.39 -10.49 8.27
N GLN A 164 0.80 -10.37 8.85
CA GLN A 164 2.05 -10.77 8.18
C GLN A 164 2.07 -12.27 7.88
N LEU A 165 1.63 -13.11 8.84
CA LEU A 165 1.53 -14.55 8.64
C LEU A 165 0.49 -14.93 7.59
N VAL A 166 -0.66 -14.23 7.54
CA VAL A 166 -1.66 -14.41 6.49
C VAL A 166 -1.07 -14.05 5.12
N ALA A 167 -0.32 -12.95 5.01
CA ALA A 167 0.36 -12.57 3.77
C ALA A 167 1.36 -13.64 3.32
N LEU A 168 2.11 -14.22 4.26
CA LEU A 168 3.03 -15.32 3.99
C LEU A 168 2.29 -16.59 3.54
N ALA A 169 1.17 -16.93 4.18
CA ALA A 169 0.31 -18.04 3.78
C ALA A 169 -0.15 -17.88 2.32
N LYS A 170 -0.59 -16.68 1.93
CA LYS A 170 -1.00 -16.36 0.55
C LYS A 170 0.13 -16.60 -0.46
N VAL A 171 1.35 -16.16 -0.14
CA VAL A 171 2.53 -16.39 -0.99
C VAL A 171 2.81 -17.87 -1.14
N ASN A 172 2.73 -18.63 -0.05
CA ASN A 172 2.97 -20.08 -0.07
C ASN A 172 1.89 -20.84 -0.84
N ILE A 173 0.61 -20.45 -0.73
CA ILE A 173 -0.49 -20.99 -1.55
C ILE A 173 -0.19 -20.77 -3.03
N LYS A 174 0.10 -19.52 -3.42
CA LYS A 174 0.38 -19.16 -4.82
C LYS A 174 1.60 -19.93 -5.36
N ARG A 175 2.65 -20.08 -4.55
CA ARG A 175 3.84 -20.86 -4.92
C ARG A 175 3.49 -22.33 -5.12
N ARG A 176 2.73 -22.93 -4.20
CA ARG A 176 2.29 -24.32 -4.27
C ARG A 176 1.42 -24.57 -5.51
N ASP A 177 0.51 -23.66 -5.84
CA ASP A 177 -0.31 -23.78 -7.04
C ASP A 177 0.51 -23.65 -8.32
N ALA A 178 1.49 -22.74 -8.36
CA ALA A 178 2.40 -22.61 -9.49
C ALA A 178 3.22 -23.90 -9.67
N THR A 179 3.77 -24.47 -8.59
CA THR A 179 4.48 -25.75 -8.62
C THR A 179 3.56 -26.90 -9.01
N SER A 180 2.33 -26.94 -8.50
CA SER A 180 1.35 -27.96 -8.86
C SER A 180 0.96 -27.88 -10.34
N ARG A 181 0.79 -26.68 -10.91
CA ARG A 181 0.56 -26.48 -12.34
C ARG A 181 1.75 -26.92 -13.20
N LEU A 182 2.98 -26.67 -12.74
CA LEU A 182 4.20 -27.18 -13.39
C LEU A 182 4.29 -28.72 -13.31
N ALA A 183 3.97 -29.30 -12.15
CA ALA A 183 4.05 -30.74 -11.90
C ALA A 183 2.93 -31.53 -12.60
N SER A 184 1.72 -30.96 -12.71
CA SER A 184 0.60 -31.54 -13.45
C SER A 184 0.74 -31.43 -14.97
N GLY A 185 1.87 -30.93 -15.48
CA GLY A 185 2.11 -30.85 -16.91
C GLY A 185 1.14 -29.92 -17.63
N ALA A 186 0.52 -28.96 -16.94
CA ALA A 186 -0.29 -27.90 -17.54
C ALA A 186 0.65 -26.93 -18.29
N ARG A 187 1.08 -27.39 -19.46
CA ARG A 187 1.89 -26.67 -20.43
C ARG A 187 1.12 -25.43 -20.84
N ILE A 188 1.66 -24.25 -20.52
CA ILE A 188 1.39 -23.06 -21.31
C ILE A 188 2.01 -23.32 -22.68
N GLY A 189 1.20 -23.86 -23.60
CA GLY A 189 1.60 -24.12 -24.98
C GLY A 189 1.86 -22.80 -25.70
N LYS A 190 3.13 -22.38 -25.78
CA LYS A 190 3.60 -21.61 -26.93
C LYS A 190 4.15 -22.61 -27.95
N LYS A 191 3.52 -22.56 -29.12
CA LYS A 191 3.75 -23.38 -30.31
C LYS A 191 5.23 -23.62 -30.60
N GLY A 192 5.51 -24.86 -30.98
CA GLY A 192 6.67 -25.23 -31.80
C GLY A 192 7.96 -25.43 -31.01
N ASN A 193 8.42 -26.68 -30.95
CA ASN A 193 9.76 -27.09 -30.52
C ASN A 193 10.05 -26.95 -29.02
N LEU A 194 9.45 -27.84 -28.23
CA LEU A 194 9.88 -28.09 -26.86
C LEU A 194 10.86 -29.27 -26.85
N ILE A 195 12.14 -28.98 -26.64
CA ILE A 195 13.09 -29.97 -26.12
C ILE A 195 12.74 -30.15 -24.64
N GLU A 196 12.11 -31.27 -24.31
CA GLU A 196 11.80 -31.65 -22.94
C GLU A 196 13.11 -31.95 -22.18
N PHE A 197 13.60 -31.00 -21.37
CA PHE A 197 14.54 -31.32 -20.30
C PHE A 197 13.76 -31.80 -19.07
N LYS A 198 13.05 -32.92 -19.22
CA LYS A 198 12.70 -33.73 -18.05
C LYS A 198 13.95 -34.50 -17.70
N GLU A 199 14.58 -34.17 -16.58
CA GLU A 199 15.58 -35.04 -15.96
C GLU A 199 14.89 -36.39 -15.74
N GLN A 200 15.23 -37.39 -16.56
CA GLN A 200 14.56 -38.69 -16.54
C GLN A 200 14.99 -39.39 -15.25
N LEU A 201 14.15 -39.28 -14.23
CA LEU A 201 14.23 -40.08 -13.00
C LEU A 201 14.07 -41.54 -13.44
N SER A 202 15.19 -42.25 -13.55
CA SER A 202 15.26 -43.61 -14.05
C SER A 202 16.33 -44.36 -13.26
N LEU A 203 15.98 -45.54 -12.75
CA LEU A 203 16.93 -46.45 -12.09
C LEU A 203 18.02 -46.97 -13.05
N ASN A 204 17.88 -46.78 -14.37
CA ASN A 204 18.96 -47.07 -15.32
C ASN A 204 20.06 -45.99 -15.30
N ASN A 205 19.80 -44.82 -14.71
CA ASN A 205 20.81 -43.78 -14.53
C ASN A 205 21.63 -44.06 -13.26
N PRO A 206 22.95 -44.29 -13.35
CA PRO A 206 23.79 -44.61 -12.20
C PRO A 206 23.89 -43.47 -11.16
N ASN A 207 23.54 -42.24 -11.55
CA ASN A 207 23.53 -41.09 -10.65
C ASN A 207 22.18 -40.86 -9.98
N PHE A 208 21.16 -41.66 -10.30
CA PHE A 208 19.83 -41.52 -9.72
C PHE A 208 19.79 -42.06 -8.29
N ARG A 209 19.53 -41.17 -7.32
CA ARG A 209 19.30 -41.51 -5.92
C ARG A 209 17.95 -40.93 -5.48
N PRO A 210 16.90 -41.75 -5.32
CA PRO A 210 15.58 -41.25 -4.97
C PRO A 210 15.62 -40.63 -3.56
N ARG A 211 15.09 -39.42 -3.40
CA ARG A 211 15.02 -38.73 -2.11
C ARG A 211 13.73 -39.01 -1.36
N ASN A 212 12.70 -39.49 -2.05
CA ASN A 212 11.40 -39.85 -1.48
C ASN A 212 10.78 -41.04 -2.22
N PHE A 213 9.74 -41.64 -1.64
CA PHE A 213 9.05 -42.79 -2.23
C PHE A 213 8.38 -42.47 -3.58
N SER A 214 7.92 -41.23 -3.78
CA SER A 214 7.31 -40.81 -5.05
C SER A 214 8.31 -40.89 -6.21
N GLU A 215 9.51 -40.34 -6.01
CA GLU A 215 10.62 -40.38 -6.98
C GLU A 215 11.06 -41.82 -7.25
N PHE A 216 11.05 -42.69 -6.23
CA PHE A 216 11.36 -44.10 -6.41
C PHE A 216 10.34 -44.81 -7.31
N TYR A 217 9.04 -44.65 -7.05
CA TYR A 217 7.98 -45.22 -7.89
C TYR A 217 8.02 -44.67 -9.33
N GLU A 218 8.30 -43.38 -9.48
CA GLU A 218 8.46 -42.76 -10.79
C GLU A 218 9.68 -43.33 -11.55
N GLY A 219 10.80 -43.55 -10.84
CA GLY A 219 12.00 -44.21 -11.36
C GLY A 219 11.76 -45.65 -11.85
N ILE A 220 10.94 -46.42 -11.12
CA ILE A 220 10.52 -47.77 -11.54
C ILE A 220 9.64 -47.70 -12.80
N ALA A 221 8.65 -46.80 -12.82
CA ALA A 221 7.76 -46.67 -13.95
C ALA A 221 8.50 -46.26 -15.23
N ASN A 222 9.47 -45.36 -15.12
CA ASN A 222 10.26 -44.87 -16.25
C ASN A 222 11.23 -45.93 -16.78
N THR A 223 11.92 -46.66 -15.90
CA THR A 223 12.77 -47.78 -16.34
C THR A 223 12.00 -48.86 -17.08
N HIS A 224 10.80 -49.18 -16.62
CA HIS A 224 9.94 -50.13 -17.32
C HIS A 224 9.55 -49.62 -18.72
N LYS A 225 9.21 -48.34 -18.86
CA LYS A 225 8.93 -47.72 -20.17
C LYS A 225 10.14 -47.77 -21.09
N GLU A 226 11.33 -47.42 -20.59
CA GLU A 226 12.59 -47.46 -21.36
C GLU A 226 12.89 -48.87 -21.86
N ARG A 227 12.79 -49.88 -20.99
CA ARG A 227 13.00 -51.30 -21.38
C ARG A 227 12.02 -51.74 -22.45
N ARG A 228 10.74 -51.37 -22.32
CA ARG A 228 9.73 -51.65 -23.36
C ARG A 228 10.09 -50.99 -24.69
N LEU A 229 10.48 -49.71 -24.68
CA LEU A 229 10.89 -49.01 -25.89
C LEU A 229 12.11 -49.65 -26.55
N LEU A 230 13.12 -50.01 -25.76
CA LEU A 230 14.31 -50.73 -26.25
C LEU A 230 13.95 -52.08 -26.88
N PHE A 231 13.05 -52.84 -26.25
CA PHE A 231 12.57 -54.10 -26.79
C PHE A 231 11.93 -53.91 -28.18
N TYR A 232 11.00 -52.97 -28.31
CA TYR A 232 10.33 -52.72 -29.60
C TYR A 232 11.31 -52.16 -30.64
N LYS A 233 12.23 -51.28 -30.25
CA LYS A 233 13.28 -50.76 -31.14
C LYS A 233 14.16 -51.89 -31.68
N ASN A 234 14.60 -52.79 -30.80
CA ASN A 234 15.43 -53.93 -31.19
C ASN A 234 14.67 -54.93 -32.07
N LYS A 235 13.38 -55.17 -31.77
CA LYS A 235 12.50 -56.00 -32.62
C LYS A 235 12.37 -55.42 -34.03
N MET A 236 12.14 -54.11 -34.15
CA MET A 236 12.07 -53.42 -35.45
C MET A 236 13.40 -53.48 -36.22
N LEU A 237 14.53 -53.32 -35.53
CA LEU A 237 15.86 -53.43 -36.14
C LEU A 237 16.15 -54.87 -36.61
N ALA A 238 15.75 -55.88 -35.85
CA ALA A 238 15.90 -57.28 -36.24
C ALA A 238 15.07 -57.62 -37.49
N GLN A 239 13.83 -57.11 -37.58
CA GLN A 239 12.97 -57.30 -38.75
C GLN A 239 13.47 -56.60 -40.02
N ARG A 240 14.25 -55.52 -39.89
CA ARG A 240 14.87 -54.83 -41.04
C ARG A 240 16.16 -55.48 -41.53
N ARG A 241 16.75 -56.38 -40.73
CA ARG A 241 18.01 -57.06 -41.02
C ARG A 241 17.81 -58.50 -41.51
N ALA A 242 16.60 -59.04 -41.38
CA ALA A 242 16.17 -60.31 -41.94
C ALA A 242 15.56 -60.07 -43.33
#